data_AF-A0A432X8J3-F1
#
_entry.id   AF-A0A432X8J3-F1
#
_cell.length_a   1.000
_cell.length_b   1.000
_cell.length_c   1.000
_cell.angle_alpha   90.00
_cell.angle_beta   90.00
_cell.angle_gamma   90.00
#
_symmetry.space_group_name_H-M   'P 1'
#
loop_
_entity.id
_entity.type
_entity.pdbx_description
1 polymer ?
#
loop_
_entity_poly.entity_id
_entity_poly.type
_entity_poly.pdbx_seq_one_letter_code
_entity_poly.pdbx_strand_id
1 'polypeptide(L)'
;MENRIVDNNFNWFASKFPGSNLRQDGPIPWLWLCRHGEELYLVNSSSEMIDEVSASNGGMQTVDDVAVWLESKSRYIYNNVEPNQAVKVNEYDGFYDLDFLIQVYIRIRSDLLGHMELRTPLSKGGLKRNTALIWNEGKLGKDVQAENISS
;
A
#
# COMPACT_ATOMS: atom_id res chain seq x y z
N MET A 1 10.18 -7.92 -15.25
CA MET A 1 9.93 -7.08 -14.06
C MET A 1 10.39 -7.87 -12.86
N GLU A 2 11.15 -7.25 -11.96
CA GLU A 2 11.75 -7.90 -10.79
C GLU A 2 10.90 -7.62 -9.55
N ASN A 3 10.52 -8.69 -8.84
CA ASN A 3 9.94 -8.59 -7.50
C ASN A 3 11.05 -8.23 -6.53
N ARG A 4 10.88 -7.15 -5.76
CA ARG A 4 11.90 -6.65 -4.85
C ARG A 4 11.39 -6.68 -3.42
N ILE A 5 12.12 -7.41 -2.58
CA ILE A 5 12.03 -7.33 -1.12
C ILE A 5 13.18 -6.43 -0.67
N VAL A 6 12.88 -5.47 0.19
CA VAL A 6 13.89 -4.57 0.77
C VAL A 6 13.86 -4.75 2.28
N ASP A 7 14.96 -5.23 2.84
CA ASP A 7 15.23 -5.20 4.27
C ASP A 7 15.49 -3.75 4.66
N ASN A 8 14.47 -3.06 5.18
CA ASN A 8 14.61 -1.67 5.56
C ASN A 8 14.41 -1.51 7.06
N ASN A 9 15.44 -0.97 7.70
CA ASN A 9 15.29 -0.24 8.96
C ASN A 9 14.56 1.08 8.68
N PHE A 10 13.30 1.05 8.22
CA PHE A 10 12.48 2.23 7.99
C PHE A 10 12.32 2.97 9.32
N ASN A 11 13.19 3.95 9.54
CA ASN A 11 13.14 4.77 10.73
C ASN A 11 11.94 5.70 10.58
N TRP A 12 10.86 5.36 11.26
CA TRP A 12 9.53 6.00 11.24
C TRP A 12 9.57 7.53 11.41
N PHE A 13 10.65 8.05 11.99
CA PHE A 13 10.81 9.43 12.42
C PHE A 13 11.51 10.38 11.43
N ALA A 14 12.16 9.87 10.39
CA ALA A 14 12.92 10.72 9.48
C ALA A 14 12.36 10.58 8.06
N SER A 15 11.41 11.47 7.71
CA SER A 15 11.42 12.25 6.46
C SER A 15 10.21 12.19 5.50
N LYS A 16 9.18 11.33 5.64
CA LYS A 16 8.17 11.23 4.54
C LYS A 16 6.68 11.09 4.87
N PHE A 17 6.23 11.26 6.11
CA PHE A 17 4.84 11.68 6.34
C PHE A 17 4.77 13.21 6.29
N PRO A 18 3.71 13.84 5.72
CA PRO A 18 3.55 15.28 5.81
C PRO A 18 3.31 15.64 7.28
N GLY A 19 4.37 16.05 7.97
CA GLY A 19 4.37 16.31 9.39
C GLY A 19 5.77 16.17 9.96
N SER A 20 6.51 17.27 10.00
CA SER A 20 7.90 17.37 10.44
C SER A 20 8.05 17.30 11.97
N ASN A 21 7.37 16.39 12.67
CA ASN A 21 7.54 16.24 14.12
C ASN A 21 7.41 14.78 14.55
N LEU A 22 8.42 14.31 15.30
CA LEU A 22 8.34 13.11 16.14
C LEU A 22 7.14 13.24 17.09
N ARG A 23 6.01 12.61 16.78
CA ARG A 23 5.04 12.24 17.81
C ARG A 23 5.45 10.88 18.35
N GLN A 24 6.11 10.86 19.50
CA GLN A 24 6.42 9.61 20.22
C GLN A 24 5.17 8.97 20.86
N ASP A 25 4.05 9.69 20.97
CA ASP A 25 2.84 9.23 21.67
C ASP A 25 1.63 8.98 20.74
N GLY A 26 1.87 8.74 19.45
CA GLY A 26 0.81 8.47 18.47
C GLY A 26 0.68 6.98 18.11
N PRO A 27 -0.49 6.53 17.64
CA PRO A 27 -0.61 5.19 17.05
C PRO A 27 0.37 5.04 15.88
N ILE A 28 0.98 3.86 15.77
CA ILE A 28 1.96 3.51 14.75
C ILE A 28 1.25 2.61 13.74
N PRO A 29 1.40 2.80 12.42
CA PRO A 29 0.83 1.90 11.44
C PRO A 29 1.53 0.55 11.48
N TRP A 30 0.76 -0.53 11.62
CA TRP A 30 1.27 -1.88 11.40
C TRP A 30 1.51 -2.14 9.92
N LEU A 31 0.57 -1.73 9.07
CA LEU A 31 0.73 -1.81 7.62
C LEU A 31 0.58 -0.42 7.01
N TRP A 32 1.48 -0.06 6.10
CA TRP A 32 1.44 1.22 5.42
C TRP A 32 2.16 1.20 4.08
N LEU A 33 1.84 2.20 3.27
CA LEU A 33 2.41 2.42 1.95
C LEU A 33 3.44 3.54 1.98
N CYS A 34 4.60 3.25 1.41
CA CYS A 34 5.72 4.17 1.28
C CYS A 34 6.01 4.41 -0.20
N ARG A 35 6.00 5.68 -0.63
CA ARG A 35 6.44 6.04 -1.98
C ARG A 35 7.94 6.35 -1.98
N HIS A 36 8.68 5.70 -2.87
CA HIS A 36 10.09 5.95 -3.10
C HIS A 36 10.35 6.17 -4.58
N GLY A 37 10.46 7.43 -5.00
CA GLY A 37 10.49 7.79 -6.42
C GLY A 37 9.17 7.41 -7.09
N GLU A 38 9.27 6.61 -8.13
CA GLU A 38 8.13 6.08 -8.88
C GLU A 38 7.59 4.77 -8.31
N GLU A 39 8.24 4.18 -7.31
CA GLU A 39 7.82 2.91 -6.74
C GLU A 39 7.00 3.10 -5.47
N LEU A 40 6.07 2.16 -5.26
CA LEU A 40 5.25 2.07 -4.07
C LEU A 40 5.52 0.75 -3.36
N TYR A 41 5.81 0.85 -2.07
CA TYR A 41 6.12 -0.30 -1.22
C TYR A 41 5.07 -0.45 -0.13
N LEU A 42 4.63 -1.68 0.12
CA LEU A 42 3.96 -2.06 1.36
C LEU A 42 5.03 -2.36 2.40
N VAL A 43 4.91 -1.75 3.56
CA VAL A 43 5.80 -1.96 4.70
C VAL A 43 5.04 -2.74 5.78
N ASN A 44 5.60 -3.87 6.20
CA ASN A 44 5.18 -4.59 7.38
C ASN A 44 5.92 -4.04 8.59
N SER A 45 5.29 -3.20 9.39
CA SER A 45 5.81 -2.71 10.67
C SER A 45 5.10 -3.37 11.86
N SER A 46 4.36 -4.44 11.62
CA SER A 46 3.80 -5.27 12.69
C SER A 46 4.89 -6.15 13.32
N SER A 47 4.56 -6.80 14.44
CA SER A 47 5.43 -7.79 15.08
C SER A 47 5.26 -9.21 14.50
N GLU A 48 4.40 -9.40 13.51
CA GLU A 48 4.14 -10.71 12.90
C GLU A 48 4.65 -10.76 11.45
N MET A 49 4.86 -11.98 10.97
CA MET A 49 5.07 -12.26 9.56
C MET A 49 3.72 -12.25 8.84
N ILE A 50 3.69 -11.68 7.64
CA ILE A 50 2.54 -11.83 6.73
C ILE A 50 2.83 -13.03 5.82
N ASP A 51 2.00 -14.07 5.91
CA ASP A 51 2.16 -15.29 5.12
C ASP A 51 2.16 -15.00 3.63
N GLU A 52 1.24 -14.15 3.19
CA GLU A 52 1.07 -13.80 1.78
C GLU A 52 0.66 -12.33 1.64
N VAL A 53 1.32 -11.64 0.71
CA VAL A 53 0.92 -10.33 0.20
C VAL A 53 0.74 -10.45 -1.30
N SER A 54 -0.44 -10.09 -1.82
CA SER A 54 -0.61 -9.87 -3.25
C SER A 54 -1.14 -8.47 -3.53
N ALA A 55 -0.66 -7.86 -4.60
CA ALA A 55 -1.05 -6.52 -5.00
C ALA A 55 -1.48 -6.47 -6.46
N SER A 56 -2.58 -5.76 -6.69
CA SER A 56 -3.05 -5.34 -7.99
C SER A 56 -3.33 -3.84 -7.97
N ASN A 57 -3.45 -3.26 -9.15
CA ASN A 57 -3.97 -1.91 -9.31
C ASN A 57 -5.22 -1.94 -10.19
N GLY A 58 -6.16 -1.08 -9.84
CA GLY A 58 -7.27 -0.71 -10.69
C GLY A 58 -7.12 0.76 -11.02
N GLY A 59 -7.73 1.18 -12.11
CA GLY A 59 -7.77 2.58 -12.41
C GLY A 59 -8.85 2.93 -13.40
N MET A 60 -8.97 4.23 -13.62
CA MET A 60 -9.86 4.76 -14.61
C MET A 60 -9.17 5.92 -15.31
N GLN A 61 -9.22 5.91 -16.64
CA GLN A 61 -8.89 7.09 -17.43
C GLN A 61 -10.17 7.89 -17.63
N THR A 62 -10.11 9.19 -17.34
CA THR A 62 -11.14 10.12 -17.78
C THR A 62 -10.77 10.60 -19.18
N VAL A 63 -11.55 10.21 -20.19
CA VAL A 63 -11.42 10.71 -21.57
C VAL A 63 -12.70 11.46 -21.89
N ASP A 64 -12.68 12.78 -21.67
CA ASP A 64 -13.84 13.67 -21.76
C ASP A 64 -15.04 13.12 -20.94
N ASP A 65 -16.14 12.76 -21.60
CA ASP A 65 -17.37 12.25 -20.97
C ASP A 65 -17.37 10.73 -20.73
N VAL A 66 -16.27 10.04 -21.05
CA VAL A 66 -16.17 8.58 -20.97
C VAL A 66 -15.11 8.15 -19.95
N ALA A 67 -15.51 7.23 -19.09
CA ALA A 67 -14.67 6.54 -18.13
C ALA A 67 -14.27 5.17 -18.66
N VAL A 68 -12.98 4.92 -18.84
CA VAL A 68 -12.46 3.59 -19.20
C VAL A 68 -11.79 2.97 -17.99
N TRP A 69 -12.29 1.83 -17.54
CA TRP A 69 -11.74 1.06 -16.43
C TRP A 69 -10.52 0.26 -16.89
N LEU A 70 -9.45 0.33 -16.10
CA LEU A 70 -8.29 -0.52 -16.22
C LEU A 70 -8.35 -1.54 -15.08
N GLU A 71 -8.51 -2.82 -15.44
CA GLU A 71 -8.25 -3.92 -14.53
C GLU A 71 -6.84 -4.44 -14.77
N SER A 72 -6.00 -4.45 -13.74
CA SER A 72 -4.78 -5.25 -13.77
C SER A 72 -4.98 -6.55 -12.98
N LYS A 73 -4.51 -7.66 -13.53
CA LYS A 73 -4.29 -8.89 -12.76
C LYS A 73 -3.25 -8.61 -11.66
N SER A 74 -3.30 -9.37 -10.55
CA SER A 74 -2.30 -9.31 -9.48
C SER A 74 -0.89 -9.30 -10.07
N ARG A 75 -0.20 -8.17 -9.93
CA ARG A 75 1.13 -7.97 -10.50
C ARG A 75 2.24 -8.45 -9.59
N TYR A 76 1.99 -8.41 -8.28
CA TYR A 76 2.99 -8.74 -7.28
C TYR A 76 2.41 -9.75 -6.29
N ILE A 77 3.18 -10.79 -5.98
CA ILE A 77 2.86 -11.80 -4.97
C ILE A 77 4.15 -12.08 -4.19
N TYR A 78 4.08 -11.98 -2.88
CA TYR A 78 5.16 -12.26 -1.94
C TYR A 78 4.64 -13.21 -0.87
N ASN A 79 5.51 -14.11 -0.42
CA ASN A 79 5.24 -14.97 0.72
C ASN A 79 6.23 -14.65 1.84
N ASN A 80 5.81 -14.88 3.08
CA ASN A 80 6.64 -14.73 4.28
C ASN A 80 7.31 -13.34 4.39
N VAL A 81 6.49 -12.29 4.40
CA VAL A 81 6.98 -10.91 4.57
C VAL A 81 7.20 -10.67 6.07
N GLU A 82 8.46 -10.73 6.49
CA GLU A 82 8.87 -10.63 7.89
C GLU A 82 8.59 -9.24 8.50
N PRO A 83 8.55 -9.13 9.83
CA PRO A 83 8.54 -7.84 10.52
C PRO A 83 9.65 -6.91 10.01
N ASN A 84 9.29 -5.65 9.77
CA ASN A 84 10.13 -4.58 9.25
C ASN A 84 10.58 -4.73 7.79
N GLN A 85 10.07 -5.71 7.05
CA GLN A 85 10.31 -5.79 5.61
C GLN A 85 9.34 -4.93 4.82
N ALA A 86 9.78 -4.56 3.61
CA ALA A 86 8.93 -3.92 2.64
C ALA A 86 8.99 -4.61 1.29
N VAL A 87 7.84 -4.67 0.63
CA VAL A 87 7.65 -5.31 -0.67
C VAL A 87 7.04 -4.34 -1.66
N LYS A 88 7.53 -4.36 -2.91
CA LYS A 88 7.01 -3.48 -3.96
C LYS A 88 5.59 -3.92 -4.35
N VAL A 89 4.63 -3.01 -4.28
CA VAL A 89 3.21 -3.28 -4.59
C VAL A 89 2.68 -2.49 -5.78
N ASN A 90 3.37 -1.41 -6.17
CA ASN A 90 3.07 -0.71 -7.41
C ASN A 90 4.29 0.05 -7.94
N GLU A 91 4.18 0.48 -9.19
CA GLU A 91 5.09 1.43 -9.82
C GLU A 91 4.24 2.41 -10.64
N TYR A 92 4.55 3.68 -10.53
CA TYR A 92 3.89 4.76 -11.25
C TYR A 92 4.75 5.24 -12.40
N ASP A 93 4.15 5.60 -13.51
CA ASP A 93 4.83 6.36 -14.56
C ASP A 93 4.59 7.86 -14.33
N GLY A 94 5.65 8.59 -13.97
CA GLY A 94 5.56 10.01 -13.63
C GLY A 94 5.05 10.94 -14.75
N PHE A 95 4.95 10.46 -15.99
CA PHE A 95 4.41 11.21 -17.12
C PHE A 95 3.04 10.68 -17.56
N TYR A 96 2.90 9.37 -17.76
CA TYR A 96 1.66 8.80 -18.31
C TYR A 96 0.55 8.65 -17.27
N ASP A 97 0.87 8.42 -15.99
CA ASP A 97 -0.16 8.18 -14.96
C ASP A 97 -0.92 9.44 -14.54
N LEU A 98 -0.46 10.63 -14.96
CA LEU A 98 -1.02 11.90 -14.51
C LEU A 98 -2.50 12.07 -14.85
N ASP A 99 -2.99 11.44 -15.92
CA ASP A 99 -4.39 11.48 -16.34
C ASP A 99 -5.23 10.29 -15.87
N PHE A 100 -4.63 9.40 -15.08
CA PHE A 100 -5.31 8.24 -14.51
C PHE A 100 -5.68 8.47 -13.05
N LEU A 101 -6.87 8.03 -12.69
CA LEU A 101 -7.25 7.78 -11.32
C LEU A 101 -6.79 6.35 -10.98
N ILE A 102 -5.85 6.21 -10.05
CA ILE A 102 -5.25 4.92 -9.70
C ILE A 102 -5.65 4.55 -8.27
N GLN A 103 -6.05 3.29 -8.11
CA GLN A 103 -6.36 2.64 -6.84
C GLN A 103 -5.51 1.37 -6.70
N VAL A 104 -4.95 1.16 -5.52
CA VAL A 104 -4.14 -0.03 -5.21
C VAL A 104 -4.96 -0.95 -4.32
N TYR A 105 -4.96 -2.23 -4.66
CA TYR A 105 -5.61 -3.31 -3.93
C TYR A 105 -4.52 -4.22 -3.39
N ILE A 106 -4.58 -4.51 -2.08
CA ILE A 106 -3.58 -5.29 -1.39
C ILE A 106 -4.29 -6.37 -0.62
N ARG A 107 -4.09 -7.62 -1.02
CA ARG A 107 -4.55 -8.77 -0.23
C ARG A 107 -3.44 -9.19 0.69
N ILE A 108 -3.79 -9.42 1.94
CA ILE A 108 -2.91 -9.96 2.95
C ILE A 108 -3.52 -11.21 3.55
N ARG A 109 -2.67 -12.17 3.90
CA ARG A 109 -3.00 -13.28 4.78
C ARG A 109 -1.97 -13.31 5.91
N SER A 110 -2.42 -13.18 7.15
CA SER A 110 -1.60 -13.37 8.36
C SER A 110 -2.43 -13.94 9.50
N ASP A 111 -1.76 -14.39 10.55
CA ASP A 111 -2.41 -14.99 11.72
C ASP A 111 -3.18 -13.95 12.55
N LEU A 112 -2.59 -12.77 12.80
CA LEU A 112 -3.20 -11.73 13.64
C LEU A 112 -4.19 -10.85 12.86
N LEU A 113 -3.85 -10.47 11.62
CA LEU A 113 -4.72 -9.61 10.80
C LEU A 113 -5.77 -10.42 10.06
N GLY A 114 -5.57 -11.72 9.85
CA GLY A 114 -6.47 -12.58 9.10
C GLY A 114 -6.27 -12.47 7.59
N HIS A 115 -7.31 -12.82 6.82
CA HIS A 115 -7.29 -12.81 5.36
C HIS A 115 -8.23 -11.72 4.82
N MET A 116 -7.66 -10.67 4.23
CA MET A 116 -8.43 -9.51 3.77
C MET A 116 -7.83 -8.83 2.54
N GLU A 117 -8.68 -8.11 1.81
CA GLU A 117 -8.30 -7.14 0.79
C GLU A 117 -8.43 -5.72 1.33
N LEU A 118 -7.35 -4.95 1.23
CA LEU A 118 -7.27 -3.53 1.53
C LEU A 118 -7.30 -2.73 0.24
N ARG A 119 -8.15 -1.70 0.19
CA ARG A 119 -8.30 -0.80 -0.96
C ARG A 119 -7.90 0.61 -0.56
N THR A 120 -6.93 1.17 -1.26
CA THR A 120 -6.51 2.56 -1.04
C THR A 120 -7.57 3.52 -1.57
N PRO A 121 -7.58 4.80 -1.13
CA PRO A 121 -8.36 5.81 -1.82
C PRO A 121 -7.92 5.94 -3.29
N LEU A 122 -8.88 6.23 -4.16
CA LEU A 122 -8.64 6.53 -5.57
C LEU A 122 -7.92 7.88 -5.68
N SER A 123 -6.81 7.94 -6.42
CA SER A 123 -5.99 9.16 -6.51
C SER A 123 -5.47 9.45 -7.90
N LYS A 124 -5.55 10.71 -8.34
CA LYS A 124 -5.04 11.16 -9.66
C LYS A 124 -3.52 11.11 -9.69
N GLY A 125 -2.95 10.33 -10.61
CA GLY A 125 -1.51 10.03 -10.66
C GLY A 125 -1.02 9.15 -9.52
N GLY A 126 -1.93 8.40 -8.87
CA GLY A 126 -1.60 7.50 -7.78
C GLY A 126 -1.34 8.17 -6.44
N LEU A 127 -0.97 7.36 -5.45
CA LEU A 127 -0.70 7.85 -4.09
C LEU A 127 0.52 8.76 -4.07
N LYS A 128 0.32 10.00 -3.61
CA LYS A 128 1.36 11.05 -3.56
C LYS A 128 2.06 11.17 -2.21
N ARG A 129 1.57 10.44 -1.20
CA ARG A 129 2.01 10.54 0.19
C ARG A 129 2.04 9.13 0.79
N ASN A 130 2.77 8.98 1.88
CA ASN A 130 2.69 7.77 2.66
C ASN A 130 1.28 7.62 3.24
N THR A 131 0.75 6.39 3.21
CA THR A 131 -0.63 6.08 3.59
C THR A 131 -0.62 4.93 4.57
N ALA A 132 -1.08 5.16 5.79
CA ALA A 132 -1.38 4.07 6.71
C ALA A 132 -2.52 3.22 6.13
N LEU A 133 -2.40 1.90 6.19
CA LEU A 133 -3.47 0.97 5.84
C LEU A 133 -4.16 0.45 7.08
N ILE A 134 -3.38 -0.01 8.06
CA ILE A 134 -3.85 -0.51 9.35
C ILE A 134 -2.96 0.08 10.45
N TRP A 135 -3.58 0.69 11.44
CA TRP A 135 -2.93 1.17 12.67
C TRP A 135 -2.77 0.03 13.68
N ASN A 136 -1.81 0.14 14.59
CA ASN A 136 -1.55 -0.84 15.65
C ASN A 136 -2.73 -1.08 16.61
N GLU A 137 -3.70 -0.17 16.64
CA GLU A 137 -4.97 -0.32 17.35
C GLU A 137 -6.06 -1.05 16.53
N GLY A 138 -5.71 -1.61 15.36
CA GLY A 138 -6.62 -2.30 14.46
C GLY A 138 -7.52 -1.40 13.61
N LYS A 139 -7.43 -0.07 13.76
CA LYS A 139 -8.18 0.87 12.92
C LYS A 139 -7.59 0.95 11.52
N LEU A 140 -8.46 1.12 10.53
CA LEU A 140 -8.04 1.39 9.15
C LEU A 140 -7.46 2.80 9.00
N GLY A 141 -6.61 2.95 8.00
CA GLY A 141 -6.17 4.23 7.49
C GLY A 141 -7.32 5.11 6.99
N LYS A 142 -7.06 6.41 6.89
CA LYS A 142 -8.05 7.35 6.35
C LYS A 142 -8.44 6.95 4.92
N ASP A 143 -9.74 6.83 4.67
CA ASP A 143 -10.33 6.49 3.37
C ASP A 143 -9.89 5.12 2.80
N VAL A 144 -9.27 4.27 3.63
CA VAL A 144 -8.94 2.88 3.31
C VAL A 144 -10.16 2.02 3.58
N GLN A 145 -10.47 1.12 2.66
CA GLN A 145 -11.52 0.12 2.83
C GLN A 145 -10.90 -1.26 3.01
N ALA A 146 -11.52 -2.10 3.83
CA ALA A 146 -11.10 -3.49 4.03
C ALA A 146 -12.28 -4.43 3.81
N GLU A 147 -12.02 -5.59 3.21
CA GLU A 147 -13.00 -6.64 2.99
C GLU A 147 -12.36 -7.99 3.33
N ASN A 148 -13.01 -8.77 4.18
CA ASN A 148 -12.52 -10.11 4.51
C ASN A 148 -12.69 -11.03 3.31
N ILE A 149 -11.65 -11.79 2.98
CA ILE A 149 -11.68 -12.74 1.87
C ILE A 149 -12.04 -14.10 2.45
N SER A 150 -13.19 -14.63 2.03
CA SER A 150 -13.59 -15.99 2.37
C SER A 150 -12.68 -16.96 1.61
N SER A 151 -12.11 -17.94 2.32
CA SER A 151 -11.27 -19.00 1.74
C SER A 151 -12.09 -19.93 0.85
#